data_AF-A0AAN8JYL5-F1
#
_entry.id   AF-A0AAN8JYL5-F1
#
_cell.length_a   1.000
_cell.length_b   1.000
_cell.length_c   1.000
_cell.angle_alpha   90.00
_cell.angle_beta   90.00
_cell.angle_gamma   90.00
#
_symmetry.space_group_name_H-M   'P 1'
#
loop_
_entity.id
_entity.type
_entity.pdbx_description
1 polymer ?
#
loop_
_entity_poly.entity_id
_entity_poly.type
_entity_poly.pdbx_seq_one_letter_code
_entity_poly.pdbx_strand_id
1 'polypeptide(L)'
;MTVSKKIILIPNRKWFSDDIRESKLTRSKAENTWRKTKLEVHRQLYQRDRTDTNNLISKAKREYISQEFAQNLKKPGQLYKLTNNILKRPNGSILPEGNPDDVCEQFQTFFSDKITKIRFELIVREPSEV
;
A
#
# COMPACT_ATOMS: atom_id res chain seq x y z
N MET A 1 -5.48 8.74 -42.99
CA MET A 1 -4.62 8.32 -41.87
C MET A 1 -5.51 7.78 -40.75
N THR A 2 -5.45 6.48 -40.46
CA THR A 2 -6.32 5.87 -39.44
C THR A 2 -5.66 6.03 -38.06
N VAL A 3 -6.24 6.86 -37.19
CA VAL A 3 -5.73 7.07 -35.84
C VAL A 3 -6.12 5.88 -34.96
N SER A 4 -5.15 5.01 -34.64
CA SER A 4 -5.34 3.91 -33.68
C SER A 4 -5.34 4.46 -32.25
N LYS A 5 -6.41 4.21 -31.50
CA LYS A 5 -6.53 4.59 -30.07
C LYS A 5 -6.33 3.35 -29.21
N LYS A 6 -5.29 3.36 -28.36
CA LYS A 6 -5.06 2.31 -27.36
C LYS A 6 -6.11 2.40 -26.25
N ILE A 7 -6.97 1.39 -26.13
CA ILE A 7 -7.92 1.27 -25.03
C ILE A 7 -7.22 0.53 -23.88
N ILE A 8 -7.02 1.20 -22.74
CA ILE A 8 -6.47 0.58 -21.53
C ILE A 8 -7.65 0.08 -20.70
N LEU A 9 -7.78 -1.23 -20.53
CA LEU A 9 -8.76 -1.83 -19.65
C LEU A 9 -8.27 -1.72 -18.21
N ILE A 10 -8.92 -0.88 -17.41
CA ILE A 10 -8.64 -0.77 -15.97
C ILE A 10 -9.54 -1.80 -15.27
N PRO A 11 -9.00 -2.70 -14.43
CA PRO A 11 -9.82 -3.66 -13.70
C PRO A 11 -10.85 -2.94 -12.84
N ASN A 12 -12.07 -3.48 -12.80
CA ASN A 12 -13.17 -2.91 -12.04
C ASN A 12 -12.76 -2.85 -10.55
N ARG A 13 -12.72 -1.63 -10.00
CA ARG A 13 -12.40 -1.43 -8.58
C ARG A 13 -13.72 -1.44 -7.83
N LYS A 14 -13.81 -2.23 -6.75
CA LYS A 14 -15.04 -2.38 -5.97
C LYS A 14 -15.65 -1.07 -5.45
N TRP A 15 -14.83 -0.04 -5.21
CA TRP A 15 -15.28 1.28 -4.78
C TRP A 15 -15.64 2.24 -5.92
N PHE A 16 -15.45 1.86 -7.18
CA PHE A 16 -15.66 2.72 -8.34
C PHE A 16 -17.12 2.64 -8.79
N SER A 17 -17.93 3.60 -8.37
CA SER A 17 -19.33 3.72 -8.77
C SER A 17 -19.50 4.47 -10.10
N ASP A 18 -20.69 4.33 -10.69
CA ASP A 18 -21.07 5.08 -11.88
C ASP A 18 -21.08 6.60 -11.63
N ASP A 19 -21.40 7.06 -10.42
CA ASP A 19 -21.31 8.49 -10.05
C ASP A 19 -19.87 9.03 -10.18
N ILE A 20 -18.86 8.25 -9.76
CA ILE A 20 -17.46 8.63 -9.94
C ILE A 20 -17.13 8.73 -11.43
N ARG A 21 -17.65 7.80 -12.23
CA ARG A 21 -17.44 7.78 -13.68
C ARG A 21 -18.04 9.03 -14.31
N GLU A 22 -19.28 9.37 -14.00
CA GLU A 22 -19.96 10.56 -14.50
C GLU A 22 -19.25 11.85 -14.07
N SER A 23 -18.88 11.97 -12.80
CA SER A 23 -18.13 13.12 -12.29
C SER A 23 -16.79 13.32 -13.05
N LYS A 24 -16.05 12.23 -13.31
CA LYS A 24 -14.83 12.29 -14.12
C LYS A 24 -15.09 12.72 -15.56
N LEU A 25 -16.19 12.29 -16.18
CA LEU A 25 -16.56 12.70 -17.53
C LEU A 25 -16.89 14.19 -17.56
N THR A 26 -17.66 14.69 -16.59
CA THR A 26 -17.98 16.13 -16.45
C THR A 26 -16.71 16.95 -16.28
N ARG A 27 -15.81 16.55 -15.38
CA ARG A 27 -14.50 17.19 -15.21
C ARG A 27 -13.69 17.23 -16.50
N SER A 28 -13.65 16.13 -17.26
CA SER A 28 -12.94 16.06 -18.55
C SER A 28 -13.56 17.00 -19.60
N LYS A 29 -14.90 17.09 -19.65
CA LYS A 29 -15.60 18.04 -20.52
C LYS A 29 -15.25 19.48 -20.14
N ALA A 30 -15.33 19.83 -18.85
CA ALA A 30 -14.97 21.16 -18.36
C ALA A 30 -13.50 21.52 -18.66
N GLU A 31 -12.58 20.57 -18.48
CA GLU A 31 -11.17 20.72 -18.82
C GLU A 31 -10.97 21.01 -20.31
N ASN A 32 -11.62 20.23 -21.17
CA ASN A 32 -11.55 20.43 -22.62
C ASN A 32 -12.11 21.79 -23.04
N THR A 33 -13.24 22.22 -22.45
CA THR A 33 -13.81 23.55 -22.70
C THR A 33 -12.85 24.65 -22.28
N TRP A 34 -12.26 24.56 -21.09
CA TRP A 34 -11.25 25.53 -20.63
C TRP A 34 -10.01 25.54 -21.53
N ARG A 35 -9.52 24.37 -21.97
CA ARG A 35 -8.35 24.30 -22.87
C ARG A 35 -8.61 24.97 -24.23
N LYS A 36 -9.84 24.90 -24.74
CA LYS A 36 -10.23 25.53 -26.01
C LYS A 36 -10.46 27.04 -25.87
N THR A 37 -11.16 27.46 -24.83
CA THR A 37 -11.64 28.85 -24.67
C THR A 37 -10.66 29.74 -23.90
N LYS A 38 -9.87 29.17 -22.98
CA LYS A 38 -8.94 29.88 -22.07
C LYS A 38 -9.57 30.97 -21.19
N LEU A 39 -10.91 30.99 -21.06
CA LEU A 39 -11.60 31.94 -20.18
C LEU A 39 -11.51 31.52 -18.70
N GLU A 40 -11.43 32.51 -17.81
CA GLU A 40 -11.33 32.27 -16.36
C GLU A 40 -12.57 31.58 -15.79
N VAL A 41 -13.77 31.91 -16.28
CA VAL A 41 -15.02 31.25 -15.85
C VAL A 41 -14.97 29.73 -16.10
N HIS A 42 -14.44 29.30 -17.25
CA HIS A 42 -14.27 27.88 -17.54
C HIS A 42 -13.18 27.24 -16.68
N ARG A 43 -12.14 28.00 -16.31
CA ARG A 43 -11.13 27.54 -15.34
C ARG A 43 -11.75 27.28 -13.97
N GLN A 44 -12.58 28.19 -13.49
CA GLN A 44 -13.26 28.06 -12.20
C GLN A 44 -14.22 26.85 -12.19
N LEU A 45 -15.00 26.65 -13.25
CA LEU A 45 -15.85 25.47 -13.42
C LEU A 45 -15.03 24.17 -13.37
N TYR A 46 -13.92 24.11 -14.10
CA TYR A 46 -13.03 22.96 -14.06
C TYR A 46 -12.45 22.72 -12.65
N GLN A 47 -12.04 23.76 -11.94
CA GLN A 47 -11.52 23.65 -10.57
C GLN A 47 -12.56 23.13 -9.59
N ARG A 48 -13.82 23.59 -9.71
CA ARG A 48 -14.95 23.10 -8.94
C ARG A 48 -15.16 21.61 -9.22
N ASP A 49 -15.37 21.25 -10.48
CA ASP A 49 -15.63 19.85 -10.88
C ASP A 49 -14.46 18.93 -10.48
N ARG A 50 -13.21 19.41 -10.54
CA ARG A 50 -12.03 18.69 -10.06
C ARG A 50 -12.11 18.41 -8.56
N THR A 51 -12.49 19.41 -7.78
CA THR A 51 -12.63 19.30 -6.31
C THR A 51 -13.75 18.33 -5.97
N ASP A 52 -14.89 18.44 -6.63
CA ASP A 52 -16.04 17.56 -6.44
C ASP A 52 -15.70 16.10 -6.77
N THR A 53 -15.05 15.84 -7.92
CA THR A 53 -14.57 14.49 -8.27
C THR A 53 -13.62 13.93 -7.21
N ASN A 54 -12.68 14.74 -6.70
CA ASN A 54 -11.72 14.29 -5.70
C ASN A 54 -12.39 13.97 -4.37
N ASN A 55 -13.37 14.78 -3.95
CA ASN A 55 -14.16 14.56 -2.74
C ASN A 55 -14.99 13.28 -2.86
N LEU A 56 -15.64 13.07 -4.00
CA LEU A 56 -16.46 11.89 -4.28
C LEU A 56 -15.61 10.61 -4.26
N ILE A 57 -14.45 10.61 -4.92
CA ILE A 57 -13.50 9.49 -4.87
C ILE A 57 -13.03 9.22 -3.43
N SER A 58 -12.71 10.27 -2.68
CA SER A 58 -12.21 10.14 -1.31
C SER A 58 -13.30 9.62 -0.36
N LYS A 59 -14.55 10.00 -0.57
CA LYS A 59 -15.71 9.46 0.14
C LYS A 59 -15.90 7.97 -0.16
N ALA A 60 -16.00 7.61 -1.44
CA ALA A 60 -16.22 6.23 -1.87
C ALA A 60 -15.11 5.27 -1.38
N LYS A 61 -13.84 5.71 -1.41
CA LYS A 61 -12.73 4.92 -0.86
C LYS A 61 -12.85 4.72 0.65
N ARG A 62 -13.19 5.76 1.40
CA ARG A 62 -13.36 5.68 2.86
C ARG A 62 -14.49 4.73 3.21
N GLU A 63 -15.64 4.86 2.55
CA GLU A 63 -16.80 4.00 2.77
C GLU A 63 -16.47 2.53 2.47
N TYR A 64 -15.83 2.26 1.32
CA TYR A 64 -15.39 0.91 0.96
C TYR A 64 -14.45 0.30 1.99
N ILE A 65 -13.41 1.05 2.40
CA ILE A 65 -12.45 0.57 3.40
C ILE A 65 -13.17 0.32 4.73
N SER A 66 -13.96 1.26 5.22
CA SER A 66 -14.71 1.10 6.48
C SER A 66 -15.64 -0.11 6.47
N GLN A 67 -16.33 -0.36 5.35
CA GLN A 67 -17.18 -1.54 5.18
C GLN A 67 -16.37 -2.85 5.21
N GLU A 68 -15.25 -2.91 4.49
CA GLU A 68 -14.35 -4.08 4.51
C GLU A 68 -13.77 -4.32 5.91
N PHE A 69 -13.44 -3.28 6.67
CA PHE A 69 -13.02 -3.40 8.07
C PHE A 69 -14.14 -3.97 8.96
N ALA A 70 -15.37 -3.46 8.81
CA ALA A 70 -16.52 -3.93 9.59
C ALA A 70 -16.87 -5.40 9.28
N GLN A 71 -16.80 -5.82 8.01
CA GLN A 71 -17.08 -7.20 7.60
C GLN A 71 -16.02 -8.19 8.10
N ASN A 72 -14.76 -7.77 8.17
CA ASN A 72 -13.63 -8.62 8.53
C ASN A 72 -13.17 -8.48 9.98
N LEU A 73 -13.98 -7.85 10.85
CA LEU A 73 -13.63 -7.57 12.25
C LEU A 73 -13.21 -8.82 13.04
N LYS A 74 -13.81 -9.98 12.73
CA LYS A 74 -13.54 -11.27 13.37
C LYS A 74 -12.37 -12.04 12.73
N LYS A 75 -11.73 -11.49 11.70
CA LYS A 75 -10.68 -12.16 10.89
C LYS A 75 -9.39 -11.32 10.87
N PRO A 76 -8.55 -11.42 11.91
CA PRO A 76 -7.37 -10.56 12.07
C PRO A 76 -6.37 -10.66 10.89
N GLY A 77 -6.20 -11.84 10.31
CA GLY A 77 -5.31 -12.02 9.14
C GLY A 77 -5.77 -11.26 7.90
N GLN A 78 -7.09 -11.12 7.68
CA GLN A 78 -7.63 -10.36 6.56
C GLN A 78 -7.51 -8.85 6.80
N LEU A 79 -7.71 -8.40 8.04
CA LEU A 79 -7.47 -7.01 8.43
C LEU A 79 -6.01 -6.60 8.25
N TYR A 80 -5.07 -7.48 8.62
CA TYR A 80 -3.65 -7.21 8.44
C TYR A 80 -3.27 -7.10 6.96
N LYS A 81 -3.77 -8.03 6.13
CA LYS A 81 -3.59 -7.96 4.67
C LYS A 81 -4.19 -6.69 4.06
N LEU A 82 -5.40 -6.32 4.48
CA LEU A 82 -6.09 -5.10 4.02
C LEU A 82 -5.30 -3.85 4.42
N THR A 83 -4.82 -3.79 5.68
CA THR A 83 -4.02 -2.67 6.20
C THR A 83 -2.70 -2.54 5.44
N ASN A 84 -1.98 -3.65 5.22
CA ASN A 84 -0.75 -3.65 4.44
C ASN A 84 -0.98 -3.20 2.99
N ASN A 85 -2.09 -3.61 2.37
CA ASN A 85 -2.47 -3.17 1.02
C ASN A 85 -2.73 -1.65 0.98
N ILE A 86 -3.49 -1.13 1.94
CA ILE A 86 -3.80 0.31 2.05
C ILE A 86 -2.53 1.14 2.25
N LEU A 87 -1.65 0.71 3.15
CA LEU A 87 -0.39 1.38 3.46
C LEU A 87 0.68 1.13 2.40
N LYS A 88 0.41 0.29 1.38
CA LYS A 88 1.37 -0.18 0.38
C LYS A 88 2.68 -0.64 1.01
N ARG A 89 2.59 -1.30 2.18
CA ARG A 89 3.76 -1.82 2.87
C ARG A 89 4.41 -2.89 1.97
N PRO A 90 5.73 -2.87 1.78
CA PRO A 90 6.39 -3.94 1.02
C PRO A 90 6.07 -5.28 1.68
N ASN A 91 5.60 -6.24 0.90
CA ASN A 91 5.46 -7.64 1.31
C ASN A 91 6.85 -8.31 1.30
N GLY A 92 7.85 -7.62 1.83
CA GLY A 92 9.21 -8.12 1.91
C GLY A 92 9.22 -9.35 2.82
N SER A 93 9.80 -10.43 2.33
CA SER A 93 10.23 -11.50 3.21
C SER A 93 11.13 -10.90 4.27
N ILE A 94 10.83 -11.12 5.54
CA ILE A 94 11.70 -10.75 6.66
C ILE A 94 12.87 -11.75 6.77
N LEU A 95 12.93 -12.73 5.86
CA LEU A 95 14.00 -13.72 5.85
C LEU A 95 15.30 -13.05 5.39
N PRO A 96 16.44 -13.42 6.00
CA PRO A 96 17.75 -13.00 5.52
C PRO A 96 17.92 -13.30 4.04
N GLU A 97 18.43 -12.33 3.28
CA GLU A 97 18.84 -12.55 1.90
C GLU A 97 20.12 -13.39 1.90
N GLY A 98 20.10 -14.58 1.28
CA GLY A 98 21.26 -15.47 1.20
C GLY A 98 20.92 -16.89 0.77
N ASN A 99 21.96 -17.69 0.48
CA ASN A 99 21.82 -19.13 0.29
C ASN A 99 21.40 -19.77 1.63
N PRO A 100 20.36 -20.63 1.67
CA PRO A 100 19.92 -21.31 2.88
C PRO A 100 21.05 -22.00 3.67
N ASP A 101 22.02 -22.61 2.97
CA ASP A 101 23.13 -23.32 3.60
C ASP A 101 24.06 -22.35 4.35
N ASP A 102 24.45 -21.24 3.70
CA ASP A 102 25.32 -20.22 4.30
C ASP A 102 24.65 -19.56 5.52
N VAL A 103 23.34 -19.29 5.43
CA VAL A 103 22.57 -18.71 6.55
C VAL A 103 22.47 -19.72 7.70
N CYS A 104 22.33 -21.01 7.40
CA CYS A 104 22.30 -22.07 8.41
C CYS A 104 23.64 -22.20 9.14
N GLU A 105 24.76 -22.18 8.39
CA GLU A 105 26.11 -22.24 8.97
C GLU A 105 26.43 -21.01 9.82
N GLN A 106 26.08 -19.81 9.35
CA GLN A 106 26.20 -18.58 10.12
C GLN A 106 25.36 -18.63 11.40
N PHE A 107 24.13 -19.15 11.32
CA PHE A 107 23.27 -19.32 12.48
C PHE A 107 23.88 -20.31 13.49
N GLN A 108 24.33 -21.48 13.03
CA GLN A 108 24.98 -22.48 13.87
C GLN A 108 26.22 -21.90 14.58
N THR A 109 27.08 -21.23 13.83
CA THR A 109 28.33 -20.64 14.34
C THR A 109 28.02 -19.58 15.39
N PHE A 110 27.11 -18.65 15.09
CA PHE A 110 26.71 -17.59 16.00
C PHE A 110 26.21 -18.13 17.36
N PHE A 111 25.32 -19.12 17.34
CA PHE A 111 24.80 -19.69 18.59
C PHE A 111 25.85 -20.53 19.33
N SER A 112 26.70 -21.27 18.62
CA SER A 112 27.78 -22.05 19.24
C SER A 112 28.79 -21.14 19.94
N ASP A 113 29.21 -20.06 19.27
CA ASP A 113 30.12 -19.07 19.84
C ASP A 113 29.49 -18.36 21.03
N LYS A 114 28.21 -17.99 20.93
CA LYS A 114 27.48 -17.37 22.03
C LYS A 114 27.39 -18.29 23.25
N ILE A 115 27.12 -19.58 23.05
CA ILE A 115 27.07 -20.57 24.14
C ILE A 115 28.46 -20.71 24.78
N THR A 116 29.51 -20.84 23.97
CA THR A 116 30.89 -20.96 24.47
C THR A 116 31.29 -19.73 25.26
N LYS A 117 30.99 -18.53 24.75
CA LYS A 117 31.25 -17.27 25.43
C LYS A 117 30.52 -17.17 26.77
N ILE A 118 29.22 -17.49 26.79
CA ILE A 118 28.43 -17.50 28.04
C ILE A 118 29.02 -18.51 29.04
N ARG A 119 29.37 -19.72 28.60
CA ARG A 119 29.99 -20.73 29.47
C ARG A 119 31.33 -20.28 30.01
N PHE A 120 32.16 -19.66 29.18
CA PHE A 120 33.44 -19.10 29.61
C PHE A 120 33.24 -17.98 30.63
N GLU A 121 32.33 -17.04 30.38
CA GLU A 121 31.99 -15.97 31.32
C GLU A 121 31.46 -16.51 32.65
N LEU A 122 30.70 -17.60 32.65
CA LEU A 122 30.25 -18.26 33.88
C LEU A 122 31.39 -18.93 34.64
N ILE A 123 32.28 -19.66 33.95
CA ILE A 123 33.45 -20.31 34.56
C ILE A 123 34.42 -19.27 35.14
N VAL A 124 34.65 -18.17 34.42
CA VAL A 124 35.50 -17.05 34.88
C VAL A 124 34.86 -16.29 36.05
N ARG A 125 33.55 -16.40 36.26
CA ARG A 125 32.86 -15.88 37.45
C ARG A 125 32.95 -16.79 38.67
N GLU A 126 33.26 -18.07 38.49
CA GLU A 126 33.48 -19.06 39.56
C GLU A 126 34.97 -19.39 39.85
N PRO A 127 35.87 -18.41 40.07
CA PRO A 127 37.09 -18.70 40.81
C PRO A 127 37.24 -17.75 42.00
N SER A 128 36.52 -18.03 43.09
CA SER A 128 36.92 -17.69 44.47
C SER A 128 35.88 -18.17 45.48
N GLU A 129 35.96 -19.44 45.86
CA GLU A 129 35.47 -20.09 47.10
C GLU A 129 35.65 -21.59 46.79
N VAL A 130 36.76 -22.24 47.16
CA VAL A 130 37.31 -22.49 48.49
C VAL A 130 38.83 -22.69 48.39
#